data_AF-A0A0B4GP06-F1
#
_entry.id   AF-A0A0B4GP06-F1
#
_cell.length_a   1.000
_cell.length_b   1.000
_cell.length_c   1.000
_cell.angle_alpha   90.00
_cell.angle_beta   90.00
_cell.angle_gamma   90.00
#
_symmetry.space_group_name_H-M   'P 1'
#
loop_
_entity.id
_entity.type
_entity.pdbx_description
1 polymer ?
#
loop_
_entity_poly.entity_id
_entity_poly.type
_entity_poly.pdbx_seq_one_letter_code
_entity_poly.pdbx_strand_id
1 'polypeptide(L)'
;MPDSGMVLGIPVPGCARALAGTTPAYPSHQGDELAPDLIIAFGKKFNKPRHEIEYESRLSYGLSDIVILLERPYVENYHVNFETIVQRSPTLRAVDELIRFSSCGARSIFTVTVLNTFPMQPEKKDKTLDEACHGLVGHVLQVKWPKIILRCDQHSFSDGWMSRFNFHAPDYDLQYRLEEHEVMFDETHTATVYQSCHPSCAVNNTDCRPEYRALLIHHFLAAFGALRGHTDLPEYVEPIRQLCLQSGGRKPKPTLCSVNSSAPPLPEPAPAQPCPAVPRQRNLVV
;
A
#
# COMPACT_ATOMS: atom_id res chain seq x y z
N MET A 1 -9.88 -13.13 13.11
CA MET A 1 -10.37 -11.89 12.47
C MET A 1 -11.09 -11.10 13.53
N PRO A 2 -10.80 -9.81 13.77
CA PRO A 2 -11.72 -9.02 14.57
C PRO A 2 -13.05 -8.93 13.81
N ASP A 3 -14.12 -9.31 14.49
CA ASP A 3 -15.54 -9.40 14.08
C ASP A 3 -16.17 -8.10 13.55
N SER A 4 -15.40 -7.09 13.15
CA SER A 4 -15.97 -5.78 12.82
C SER A 4 -16.75 -5.80 11.49
N GLY A 5 -16.47 -6.73 10.58
CA GLY A 5 -17.03 -6.70 9.22
C GLY A 5 -16.68 -5.42 8.45
N MET A 6 -15.69 -4.66 8.93
CA MET A 6 -15.25 -3.39 8.38
C MET A 6 -13.95 -3.58 7.59
N VAL A 7 -13.88 -2.96 6.42
CA VAL A 7 -12.65 -2.88 5.61
C VAL A 7 -12.54 -1.46 5.08
N LEU A 8 -11.36 -0.85 5.20
CA LEU A 8 -11.10 0.56 4.91
C LEU A 8 -12.07 1.51 5.65
N GLY A 9 -12.57 1.10 6.82
CA GLY A 9 -13.55 1.86 7.59
C GLY A 9 -14.94 1.94 6.94
N ILE A 10 -15.32 1.00 6.07
CA ILE A 10 -16.72 0.78 5.63
C ILE A 10 -17.19 -0.65 5.95
N PRO A 11 -18.49 -0.87 6.21
CA PRO A 11 -19.02 -2.22 6.37
C PRO A 11 -18.97 -2.96 5.03
N VAL A 12 -18.59 -4.23 5.06
CA VAL A 12 -18.53 -5.09 3.88
C VAL A 12 -19.73 -6.03 3.83
N PRO A 13 -20.58 -5.93 2.78
CA PRO A 13 -21.74 -6.81 2.61
C PRO A 13 -21.37 -8.29 2.62
N GLY A 14 -22.31 -9.15 3.03
CA GLY A 14 -22.12 -10.60 3.05
C GLY A 14 -21.71 -11.19 1.69
N CYS A 15 -22.28 -10.67 0.59
CA CYS A 15 -21.93 -11.10 -0.76
C CYS A 15 -20.45 -10.83 -1.10
N ALA A 16 -19.92 -9.65 -0.76
CA ALA A 16 -18.51 -9.34 -0.97
C ALA A 16 -17.58 -10.15 -0.05
N ARG A 17 -18.00 -10.41 1.20
CA ARG A 17 -17.26 -11.28 2.14
C ARG A 17 -17.15 -12.72 1.62
N ALA A 18 -18.17 -13.22 0.93
CA ALA A 18 -18.15 -14.57 0.35
C ALA A 18 -17.14 -14.72 -0.80
N LEU A 19 -16.68 -13.62 -1.40
CA LEU A 19 -15.63 -13.64 -2.43
C LEU A 19 -14.23 -13.75 -1.83
N ALA A 20 -14.06 -13.35 -0.56
CA ALA A 20 -12.80 -13.53 0.14
C ALA A 20 -12.54 -15.02 0.38
N GLY A 21 -11.29 -15.41 0.27
CA GLY A 21 -10.94 -16.82 0.41
C GLY A 21 -9.47 -16.99 0.78
N THR A 22 -9.15 -18.14 1.34
CA THR A 22 -7.76 -18.50 1.62
C THR A 22 -7.01 -18.64 0.31
N THR A 23 -5.87 -17.95 0.19
CA THR A 23 -4.98 -18.09 -0.97
C THR A 23 -4.38 -19.50 -0.98
N PRO A 24 -4.25 -20.16 -2.14
CA PRO A 24 -3.55 -21.43 -2.24
C PRO A 24 -2.12 -21.33 -1.70
N ALA A 25 -1.58 -22.45 -1.21
CA ALA A 25 -0.17 -22.51 -0.86
C ALA A 25 0.67 -22.25 -2.11
N TYR A 26 1.61 -21.31 -2.02
CA TYR A 26 2.56 -21.00 -3.08
C TYR A 26 3.97 -21.26 -2.56
N PRO A 27 4.76 -22.13 -3.19
CA PRO A 27 6.13 -22.36 -2.80
C PRO A 27 6.98 -21.15 -3.17
N SER A 28 7.78 -20.66 -2.23
CA SER A 28 8.79 -19.64 -2.53
C SER A 28 9.77 -20.18 -3.57
N HIS A 29 10.27 -19.31 -4.43
CA HIS A 29 11.29 -19.66 -5.42
C HIS A 29 12.45 -18.67 -5.38
N GLN A 30 13.51 -18.95 -6.15
CA GLN A 30 14.73 -18.15 -6.15
C GLN A 30 14.49 -16.65 -6.45
N GLY A 31 13.48 -16.34 -7.26
CA GLY A 31 13.09 -14.97 -7.55
C GLY A 31 12.65 -14.17 -6.33
N ASP A 32 12.04 -14.84 -5.35
CA ASP A 32 11.63 -14.21 -4.10
C ASP A 32 12.82 -13.74 -3.28
N GLU A 33 13.92 -14.49 -3.32
CA GLU A 33 15.17 -14.17 -2.63
C GLU A 33 16.00 -13.13 -3.39
N LEU A 34 15.97 -13.15 -4.73
CA LEU A 34 16.77 -12.25 -5.57
C LEU A 34 16.22 -10.82 -5.67
N ALA A 35 14.89 -10.64 -5.62
CA ALA A 35 14.30 -9.32 -5.81
C ALA A 35 14.78 -8.25 -4.79
N PRO A 36 14.85 -8.54 -3.47
CA PRO A 36 15.43 -7.63 -2.50
C PRO A 36 16.86 -7.19 -2.85
N ASP A 37 17.69 -8.11 -3.35
CA ASP A 37 19.08 -7.83 -3.72
C ASP A 37 19.19 -6.93 -4.94
N LEU A 38 18.30 -7.08 -5.93
CA LEU A 38 18.20 -6.17 -7.07
C LEU A 38 17.89 -4.74 -6.63
N ILE A 39 16.95 -4.56 -5.70
CA ILE A 39 16.62 -3.26 -5.12
C ILE A 39 17.80 -2.68 -4.34
N ILE A 40 18.48 -3.50 -3.54
CA ILE A 40 19.67 -3.08 -2.79
C ILE A 40 20.78 -2.62 -3.72
N ALA A 41 21.06 -3.38 -4.79
CA ALA A 41 22.08 -3.05 -5.77
C ALA A 41 21.74 -1.75 -6.51
N PHE A 42 20.48 -1.55 -6.91
CA PHE A 42 20.01 -0.32 -7.53
C PHE A 42 20.20 0.89 -6.61
N GLY A 43 19.76 0.78 -5.35
CA GLY A 43 19.91 1.85 -4.38
C GLY A 43 21.36 2.25 -4.13
N LYS A 44 22.26 1.26 -4.00
CA LYS A 44 23.71 1.50 -3.87
C LYS A 44 24.29 2.18 -5.12
N LYS A 45 23.90 1.72 -6.31
CA LYS A 45 24.35 2.30 -7.60
C LYS A 45 24.03 3.79 -7.71
N PHE A 46 22.85 4.20 -7.23
CA PHE A 46 22.40 5.60 -7.28
C PHE A 46 22.61 6.35 -5.95
N ASN A 47 23.45 5.82 -5.05
CA ASN A 47 23.79 6.42 -3.76
C ASN A 47 22.55 6.85 -2.94
N LYS A 48 21.51 6.02 -2.95
CA LYS A 48 20.27 6.27 -2.20
C LYS A 48 20.50 6.06 -0.70
N PRO A 49 19.78 6.80 0.16
CA PRO A 49 19.88 6.62 1.60
C PRO A 49 19.56 5.17 2.01
N ARG A 50 20.38 4.61 2.91
CA ARG A 50 20.24 3.21 3.36
C ARG A 50 18.83 2.84 3.82
N HIS A 51 18.14 3.75 4.51
CA HIS A 51 16.79 3.52 5.02
C HIS A 51 15.73 3.45 3.90
N GLU A 52 15.91 4.17 2.80
CA GLU A 52 15.03 4.07 1.62
C GLU A 52 15.24 2.72 0.93
N ILE A 53 16.51 2.29 0.82
CA ILE A 53 16.88 0.98 0.29
C ILE A 53 16.24 -0.13 1.13
N GLU A 54 16.39 -0.07 2.46
CA GLU A 54 15.81 -1.05 3.37
C GLU A 54 14.28 -1.09 3.26
N TYR A 55 13.62 0.07 3.16
CA TYR A 55 12.17 0.16 2.98
C TYR A 55 11.70 -0.53 1.68
N GLU A 56 12.27 -0.17 0.52
CA GLU A 56 11.87 -0.77 -0.77
C GLU A 56 12.21 -2.26 -0.81
N SER A 57 13.36 -2.65 -0.27
CA SER A 57 13.79 -4.04 -0.18
C SER A 57 12.79 -4.87 0.64
N ARG A 58 12.30 -4.33 1.77
CA ARG A 58 11.29 -4.99 2.61
C ARG A 58 9.93 -5.13 1.93
N LEU A 59 9.50 -4.13 1.14
CA LEU A 59 8.28 -4.24 0.34
C LEU A 59 8.35 -5.37 -0.69
N SER A 60 9.53 -5.61 -1.27
CA SER A 60 9.72 -6.63 -2.31
C SER A 60 9.90 -8.07 -1.79
N TYR A 61 9.96 -8.26 -0.47
CA TYR A 61 10.39 -9.54 0.14
C TYR A 61 9.32 -10.64 0.10
N GLY A 62 8.04 -10.29 0.01
CA GLY A 62 6.94 -11.25 0.03
C GLY A 62 6.94 -12.22 -1.16
N LEU A 63 5.98 -13.14 -1.21
CA LEU A 63 5.87 -14.08 -2.32
C LEU A 63 5.44 -13.39 -3.62
N SER A 64 5.66 -14.07 -4.73
CA SER A 64 5.43 -13.58 -6.09
C SER A 64 4.15 -14.07 -6.76
N ASP A 65 3.37 -14.97 -6.15
CA ASP A 65 2.11 -15.45 -6.72
C ASP A 65 1.19 -14.30 -7.14
N ILE A 66 1.19 -13.24 -6.34
CA ILE A 66 0.64 -11.93 -6.67
C ILE A 66 1.65 -10.81 -6.34
N VAL A 67 1.82 -9.87 -7.28
CA VAL A 67 2.61 -8.64 -7.09
C VAL A 67 1.68 -7.44 -7.15
N ILE A 68 1.84 -6.50 -6.22
CA ILE A 68 1.07 -5.24 -6.21
C ILE A 68 2.00 -4.09 -6.60
N LEU A 69 1.67 -3.35 -7.66
CA LEU A 69 2.43 -2.19 -8.12
C LEU A 69 1.77 -0.89 -7.65
N LEU A 70 2.47 -0.14 -6.80
CA LEU A 70 2.11 1.21 -6.37
C LEU A 70 2.91 2.25 -7.16
N GLU A 71 2.56 3.54 -7.06
CA GLU A 71 3.27 4.59 -7.81
C GLU A 71 4.67 4.88 -7.22
N ARG A 72 4.70 5.51 -6.04
CA ARG A 72 5.89 6.11 -5.44
C ARG A 72 5.83 5.94 -3.92
N PRO A 73 6.98 5.86 -3.25
CA PRO A 73 7.01 5.88 -1.81
C PRO A 73 6.61 7.28 -1.27
N TYR A 74 5.92 7.31 -0.13
CA TYR A 74 5.52 8.56 0.54
C TYR A 74 6.57 8.98 1.58
N VAL A 75 6.99 10.24 1.55
CA VAL A 75 8.03 10.80 2.44
C VAL A 75 7.42 11.21 3.76
N GLU A 76 7.79 10.55 4.85
CA GLU A 76 7.68 11.17 6.18
C GLU A 76 8.90 10.84 7.05
N ASN A 77 9.24 9.56 7.27
CA ASN A 77 10.44 9.18 8.01
C ASN A 77 10.72 7.67 7.89
N TYR A 78 11.82 7.28 7.22
CA TYR A 78 12.23 5.88 7.09
C TYR A 78 13.15 5.38 8.23
N HIS A 79 13.46 6.21 9.23
CA HIS A 79 14.34 5.83 10.36
C HIS A 79 13.64 4.96 11.42
N VAL A 80 12.44 4.45 11.12
CA VAL A 80 11.69 3.53 11.98
C VAL A 80 11.57 2.18 11.29
N ASN A 81 11.21 1.13 12.04
CA ASN A 81 11.05 -0.19 11.45
C ASN A 81 9.90 -0.23 10.42
N PHE A 82 9.96 -1.21 9.52
CA PHE A 82 9.00 -1.33 8.40
C PHE A 82 7.54 -1.43 8.87
N GLU A 83 7.27 -2.15 9.97
CA GLU A 83 5.92 -2.24 10.54
C GLU A 83 5.37 -0.86 10.95
N THR A 84 6.20 -0.04 11.59
CA THR A 84 5.83 1.33 11.98
C THR A 84 5.55 2.18 10.74
N ILE A 85 6.30 2.00 9.65
CA ILE A 85 6.05 2.70 8.38
C ILE A 85 4.70 2.30 7.80
N VAL A 86 4.39 1.00 7.75
CA VAL A 86 3.10 0.49 7.28
C VAL A 86 1.94 1.06 8.11
N GLN A 87 2.07 1.08 9.44
CA GLN A 87 1.03 1.59 10.33
C GLN A 87 0.79 3.11 10.19
N ARG A 88 1.86 3.87 9.94
CA ARG A 88 1.79 5.34 9.78
C ARG A 88 1.31 5.77 8.40
N SER A 89 1.66 5.02 7.35
CA SER A 89 1.23 5.31 5.98
C SER A 89 -0.23 4.89 5.77
N PRO A 90 -1.18 5.83 5.55
CA PRO A 90 -2.57 5.48 5.32
C PRO A 90 -2.74 4.56 4.10
N THR A 91 -1.93 4.77 3.06
CA THR A 91 -1.93 3.95 1.84
C THR A 91 -1.42 2.54 2.12
N LEU A 92 -0.27 2.36 2.78
CA LEU A 92 0.26 1.01 3.05
C LEU A 92 -0.61 0.25 4.04
N ARG A 93 -1.17 0.93 5.05
CA ARG A 93 -2.15 0.34 5.96
C ARG A 93 -3.39 -0.16 5.23
N ALA A 94 -3.90 0.62 4.27
CA ALA A 94 -5.02 0.19 3.45
C ALA A 94 -4.67 -1.00 2.55
N VAL A 95 -3.49 -1.00 1.94
CA VAL A 95 -2.99 -2.16 1.16
C VAL A 95 -2.93 -3.41 2.04
N ASP A 96 -2.34 -3.32 3.23
CA ASP A 96 -2.25 -4.43 4.18
C ASP A 96 -3.64 -4.93 4.64
N GLU A 97 -4.56 -4.02 4.91
CA GLU A 97 -5.95 -4.34 5.27
C GLU A 97 -6.69 -5.06 4.12
N LEU A 98 -6.53 -4.59 2.88
CA LEU A 98 -7.11 -5.20 1.69
C LEU A 98 -6.52 -6.59 1.41
N ILE A 99 -5.20 -6.76 1.52
CA ILE A 99 -4.53 -8.07 1.37
C ILE A 99 -5.08 -9.05 2.40
N ARG A 100 -5.11 -8.65 3.68
CA ARG A 100 -5.64 -9.50 4.76
C ARG A 100 -7.10 -9.84 4.54
N PHE A 101 -7.92 -8.87 4.13
CA PHE A 101 -9.33 -9.14 3.86
C PHE A 101 -9.51 -10.15 2.73
N SER A 102 -8.91 -9.91 1.56
CA SER A 102 -9.11 -10.75 0.36
C SER A 102 -8.55 -12.16 0.48
N SER A 103 -7.54 -12.33 1.34
CA SER A 103 -6.90 -13.63 1.63
C SER A 103 -7.46 -14.35 2.87
N CYS A 104 -8.53 -13.82 3.49
CA CYS A 104 -9.02 -14.30 4.78
C CYS A 104 -7.93 -14.38 5.86
N GLY A 105 -6.99 -13.42 5.84
CA GLY A 105 -5.92 -13.25 6.81
C GLY A 105 -4.71 -14.14 6.57
N ALA A 106 -4.73 -14.97 5.52
CA ALA A 106 -3.61 -15.85 5.16
C ALA A 106 -2.38 -15.06 4.66
N ARG A 107 -2.60 -13.85 4.13
CA ARG A 107 -1.55 -12.97 3.61
C ARG A 107 -1.63 -11.60 4.29
N SER A 108 -0.52 -10.87 4.23
CA SER A 108 -0.39 -9.46 4.62
C SER A 108 0.62 -8.77 3.71
N ILE A 109 0.80 -7.46 3.89
CA ILE A 109 1.84 -6.72 3.15
C ILE A 109 3.26 -7.26 3.42
N PHE A 110 3.47 -7.99 4.52
CA PHE A 110 4.76 -8.61 4.86
C PHE A 110 5.03 -9.92 4.11
N THR A 111 3.99 -10.50 3.49
CA THR A 111 4.08 -11.82 2.84
C THR A 111 3.75 -11.77 1.35
N VAL A 112 3.36 -10.61 0.83
CA VAL A 112 3.05 -10.36 -0.58
C VAL A 112 4.06 -9.36 -1.12
N THR A 113 4.55 -9.58 -2.33
CA THR A 113 5.43 -8.61 -3.00
C THR A 113 4.66 -7.33 -3.32
N VAL A 114 5.12 -6.20 -2.79
CA VAL A 114 4.66 -4.87 -3.18
C VAL A 114 5.85 -4.11 -3.76
N LEU A 115 5.64 -3.39 -4.87
CA LEU A 115 6.69 -2.59 -5.50
C LEU A 115 6.17 -1.19 -5.74
N ASN A 116 7.04 -0.19 -5.61
CA ASN A 116 6.80 1.12 -6.18
C ASN A 116 7.33 1.15 -7.61
N THR A 117 6.57 1.69 -8.55
CA THR A 117 6.99 1.90 -9.94
C THR A 117 8.20 2.83 -10.03
N PHE A 118 8.32 3.76 -9.07
CA PHE A 118 9.47 4.66 -8.94
C PHE A 118 10.12 4.50 -7.55
N PRO A 119 10.86 3.39 -7.31
CA PRO A 119 11.45 3.11 -6.01
C PRO A 119 12.53 4.14 -5.66
N MET A 120 12.60 4.55 -4.39
CA MET A 120 13.57 5.55 -3.90
C MET A 120 13.50 6.91 -4.66
N GLN A 121 12.37 7.22 -5.30
CA GLN A 121 12.12 8.50 -5.96
C GLN A 121 10.77 9.07 -5.52
N PRO A 122 10.67 9.55 -4.27
CA PRO A 122 9.40 10.04 -3.74
C PRO A 122 8.92 11.32 -4.45
N GLU A 123 9.83 12.16 -4.93
CA GLU A 123 9.48 13.44 -5.51
C GLU A 123 8.99 13.28 -6.95
N LYS A 124 7.68 13.45 -7.15
CA LYS A 124 7.01 13.27 -8.45
C LYS A 124 7.53 14.19 -9.56
N LYS A 125 8.11 15.34 -9.19
CA LYS A 125 8.70 16.29 -10.14
C LYS A 125 10.09 15.88 -10.59
N ASP A 126 10.80 15.12 -9.77
CA ASP A 126 12.05 14.50 -10.16
C ASP A 126 11.73 13.35 -11.13
N LYS A 127 12.33 13.37 -12.31
CA LYS A 127 12.18 12.35 -13.35
C LYS A 127 13.53 11.72 -13.73
N THR A 128 14.58 12.06 -13.00
CA THR A 128 15.97 11.72 -13.37
C THR A 128 16.23 10.23 -13.44
N LEU A 129 15.49 9.42 -12.67
CA LEU A 129 15.64 7.96 -12.67
C LEU A 129 14.40 7.24 -13.19
N ASP A 130 13.42 7.91 -13.83
CA ASP A 130 12.16 7.27 -14.24
C ASP A 130 12.39 5.99 -15.07
N GLU A 131 13.21 6.07 -16.14
CA GLU A 131 13.52 4.91 -16.97
C GLU A 131 14.31 3.83 -16.21
N ALA A 132 15.26 4.23 -15.36
CA ALA A 132 16.04 3.29 -14.55
C ALA A 132 15.17 2.56 -13.51
N CYS A 133 14.22 3.28 -12.91
CA CYS A 133 13.20 2.76 -12.00
C CYS A 133 12.31 1.75 -12.71
N HIS A 134 11.80 2.08 -13.91
CA HIS A 134 11.03 1.15 -14.72
C HIS A 134 11.82 -0.11 -15.06
N GLY A 135 13.08 0.03 -15.49
CA GLY A 135 13.96 -1.12 -15.77
C GLY A 135 14.23 -1.99 -14.54
N LEU A 136 14.37 -1.39 -13.35
CA LEU A 136 14.48 -2.15 -12.09
C LEU A 136 13.21 -2.96 -11.82
N VAL A 137 12.04 -2.32 -11.89
CA VAL A 137 10.76 -2.99 -11.64
C VAL A 137 10.53 -4.12 -12.64
N GLY A 138 10.87 -3.90 -13.91
CA GLY A 138 10.82 -4.94 -14.94
C GLY A 138 11.70 -6.13 -14.61
N HIS A 139 12.95 -5.88 -14.21
CA HIS A 139 13.87 -6.94 -13.81
C HIS A 139 13.36 -7.70 -12.57
N VAL A 140 12.83 -6.98 -11.56
CA VAL A 140 12.22 -7.60 -10.38
C VAL A 140 11.04 -8.49 -10.78
N LEU A 141 10.15 -8.01 -11.64
CA LEU A 141 9.02 -8.79 -12.14
C LEU A 141 9.51 -10.04 -12.87
N GLN A 142 10.50 -9.93 -13.76
CA GLN A 142 11.04 -11.06 -14.51
C GLN A 142 11.61 -12.15 -13.59
N VAL A 143 12.34 -11.78 -12.53
CA VAL A 143 12.86 -12.79 -11.59
C VAL A 143 11.76 -13.35 -10.68
N LYS A 144 10.80 -12.52 -10.26
CA LYS A 144 9.65 -12.92 -9.42
C LYS A 144 8.65 -13.79 -10.17
N TRP A 145 8.58 -13.67 -11.49
CA TRP A 145 7.75 -14.53 -12.34
C TRP A 145 6.28 -14.66 -11.86
N PRO A 146 5.59 -13.53 -11.60
CA PRO A 146 4.30 -13.56 -10.93
C PRO A 146 3.19 -14.12 -11.81
N LYS A 147 2.21 -14.78 -11.19
CA LYS A 147 0.98 -15.20 -11.88
C LYS A 147 0.02 -14.02 -12.05
N ILE A 148 -0.15 -13.24 -10.99
CA ILE A 148 -1.07 -12.10 -10.95
C ILE A 148 -0.30 -10.81 -10.65
N ILE A 149 -0.61 -9.74 -11.37
CA ILE A 149 -0.10 -8.40 -11.07
C ILE A 149 -1.29 -7.47 -10.86
N LEU A 150 -1.44 -6.94 -9.64
CA LEU A 150 -2.40 -5.89 -9.37
C LEU A 150 -1.70 -4.54 -9.51
N ARG A 151 -1.94 -3.88 -10.64
CA ARG A 151 -1.36 -2.58 -10.93
C ARG A 151 -2.25 -1.46 -10.42
N CYS A 152 -1.75 -0.68 -9.47
CA CYS A 152 -2.46 0.44 -8.86
C CYS A 152 -1.91 1.81 -9.29
N ASP A 153 -0.82 1.87 -10.07
CA ASP A 153 -0.36 3.09 -10.71
C ASP A 153 -1.04 3.31 -12.08
N GLN A 154 -1.04 4.54 -12.57
CA GLN A 154 -1.58 4.92 -13.89
C GLN A 154 -0.49 5.51 -14.81
N HIS A 155 0.78 5.21 -14.56
CA HIS A 155 1.89 5.85 -15.28
C HIS A 155 2.31 5.05 -16.49
N SER A 156 2.48 5.69 -17.64
CA SER A 156 3.12 5.01 -18.77
C SER A 156 4.59 4.74 -18.48
N PHE A 157 5.03 3.51 -18.73
CA PHE A 157 6.41 3.09 -18.62
C PHE A 157 7.18 3.49 -19.88
N SER A 158 8.36 4.08 -19.66
CA SER A 158 9.31 4.43 -20.73
C SER A 158 10.30 3.30 -21.07
N ASP A 159 10.53 2.37 -20.14
CA ASP A 159 11.41 1.22 -20.37
C ASP A 159 10.80 0.26 -21.42
N GLY A 160 11.67 -0.28 -22.28
CA GLY A 160 11.24 -1.11 -23.40
C GLY A 160 10.51 -2.38 -22.97
N TRP A 161 10.95 -3.05 -21.91
CA TRP A 161 10.29 -4.27 -21.43
C TRP A 161 8.99 -3.95 -20.69
N MET A 162 9.00 -2.93 -19.84
CA MET A 162 7.84 -2.46 -19.08
C MET A 162 6.76 -1.81 -19.95
N SER A 163 7.10 -1.37 -21.17
CA SER A 163 6.12 -0.80 -22.11
C SER A 163 4.96 -1.76 -22.42
N ARG A 164 5.12 -3.07 -22.21
CA ARG A 164 4.05 -4.09 -22.33
C ARG A 164 2.90 -3.88 -21.34
N PHE A 165 3.12 -3.13 -20.26
CA PHE A 165 2.11 -2.77 -19.28
C PHE A 165 1.44 -1.42 -19.61
N ASN A 166 1.77 -0.79 -20.74
CA ASN A 166 1.11 0.45 -21.19
C ASN A 166 -0.23 0.13 -21.84
N PHE A 167 -1.23 -0.15 -21.02
CA PHE A 167 -2.59 -0.30 -21.48
C PHE A 167 -3.15 1.08 -21.83
N HIS A 168 -3.69 1.23 -23.05
CA HIS A 168 -4.40 2.44 -23.42
C HIS A 168 -5.68 2.54 -22.60
N ALA A 169 -5.86 3.63 -21.87
CA ALA A 169 -7.17 4.03 -21.37
C ALA A 169 -7.64 5.24 -22.18
N PRO A 170 -8.34 5.06 -23.32
CA PRO A 170 -8.67 6.18 -24.18
C PRO A 170 -9.90 6.96 -23.71
N ASP A 171 -10.75 6.37 -22.86
CA ASP A 171 -12.08 6.92 -22.59
C ASP A 171 -12.33 7.18 -21.10
N TYR A 172 -12.91 8.35 -20.81
CA TYR A 172 -13.42 8.71 -19.47
C TYR A 172 -14.35 7.63 -18.89
N ASP A 173 -15.14 6.99 -19.76
CA ASP A 173 -16.10 5.94 -19.39
C ASP A 173 -15.44 4.65 -18.89
N LEU A 174 -14.15 4.43 -19.16
CA LEU A 174 -13.39 3.27 -18.68
C LEU A 174 -12.62 3.55 -17.39
N GLN A 175 -12.61 4.80 -16.91
CA GLN A 175 -11.92 5.15 -15.67
C GLN A 175 -12.46 4.32 -14.49
N TYR A 176 -11.55 3.84 -13.66
CA TYR A 176 -11.80 2.96 -12.50
C TYR A 176 -12.36 1.57 -12.82
N ARG A 177 -12.47 1.16 -14.08
CA ARG A 177 -12.79 -0.23 -14.42
C ARG A 177 -11.60 -1.10 -14.05
N LEU A 178 -11.87 -2.26 -13.45
CA LEU A 178 -10.86 -3.31 -13.33
C LEU A 178 -10.67 -3.93 -14.71
N GLU A 179 -9.61 -3.56 -15.39
CA GLU A 179 -9.25 -4.17 -16.66
C GLU A 179 -8.32 -5.34 -16.43
N GLU A 180 -8.60 -6.44 -17.11
CA GLU A 180 -7.77 -7.63 -17.14
C GLU A 180 -6.98 -7.65 -18.45
N HIS A 181 -5.66 -7.80 -18.33
CA HIS A 181 -4.74 -7.88 -19.47
C HIS A 181 -3.81 -9.07 -19.30
N GLU A 182 -3.54 -9.79 -20.37
CA GLU A 182 -2.51 -10.83 -20.37
C GLU A 182 -1.18 -10.23 -20.86
N VAL A 183 -0.12 -10.41 -20.07
CA VAL A 183 1.23 -9.96 -20.45
C VAL A 183 2.15 -11.16 -20.47
N MET A 184 2.70 -11.45 -21.65
CA MET A 184 3.74 -12.47 -21.83
C MET A 184 5.06 -11.96 -21.27
N PHE A 185 5.65 -12.72 -20.35
CA PHE A 185 6.99 -12.46 -19.80
C PHE A 185 8.06 -13.08 -20.70
N ASP A 186 7.79 -14.29 -21.17
CA ASP A 186 8.58 -15.09 -22.10
C ASP A 186 7.65 -16.06 -22.86
N GLU A 187 8.23 -17.00 -23.61
CA GLU A 187 7.48 -17.99 -24.42
C GLU A 187 6.67 -18.99 -23.58
N THR A 188 6.95 -19.10 -22.28
CA THR A 188 6.42 -20.12 -21.37
C THR A 188 5.53 -19.56 -20.27
N HIS A 189 5.55 -18.24 -20.05
CA HIS A 189 4.82 -17.61 -18.96
C HIS A 189 4.08 -16.34 -19.35
N THR A 190 2.83 -16.32 -18.93
CA THR A 190 1.93 -15.19 -19.02
C THR A 190 1.45 -14.82 -17.63
N ALA A 191 1.50 -13.54 -17.30
CA ALA A 191 0.88 -13.00 -16.10
C ALA A 191 -0.45 -12.34 -16.44
N THR A 192 -1.44 -12.49 -15.56
CA THR A 192 -2.69 -11.72 -15.61
C THR A 192 -2.48 -10.42 -14.85
N VAL A 193 -2.69 -9.30 -15.53
CA VAL A 193 -2.55 -7.95 -14.97
C VAL A 193 -3.92 -7.34 -14.77
N TYR A 194 -4.22 -6.98 -13.53
CA TYR A 194 -5.41 -6.23 -13.14
C TYR A 194 -5.05 -4.76 -12.98
N GLN A 195 -5.59 -3.90 -13.85
CA GLN A 195 -5.44 -2.44 -13.71
C GLN A 195 -6.50 -1.89 -12.75
N SER A 196 -6.05 -1.41 -11.60
CA SER A 196 -6.88 -0.83 -10.53
C SER A 196 -6.58 0.66 -10.34
N CYS A 197 -7.41 1.33 -9.54
CA CYS A 197 -7.11 2.65 -9.01
C CYS A 197 -6.10 2.58 -7.85
N HIS A 198 -5.40 3.69 -7.62
CA HIS A 198 -4.42 3.79 -6.56
C HIS A 198 -5.11 3.79 -5.19
N PRO A 199 -4.62 3.03 -4.18
CA PRO A 199 -5.24 3.00 -2.84
C PRO A 199 -5.35 4.36 -2.16
N SER A 200 -4.49 5.32 -2.52
CA SER A 200 -4.60 6.73 -2.09
C SER A 200 -5.94 7.38 -2.45
N CYS A 201 -6.59 6.98 -3.56
CA CYS A 201 -7.92 7.45 -3.93
C CYS A 201 -8.97 7.09 -2.86
N ALA A 202 -8.87 5.90 -2.28
CA ALA A 202 -9.77 5.39 -1.27
C ALA A 202 -9.47 5.97 0.13
N VAL A 203 -8.19 6.20 0.46
CA VAL A 203 -7.79 6.69 1.80
C VAL A 203 -7.76 8.21 1.95
N ASN A 204 -7.47 8.96 0.88
CA ASN A 204 -7.39 10.42 0.96
C ASN A 204 -8.75 11.11 0.80
N ASN A 205 -9.78 10.36 0.37
CA ASN A 205 -11.15 10.85 0.18
C ASN A 205 -12.15 10.18 1.16
N THR A 206 -11.66 9.60 2.27
CA THR A 206 -12.44 8.77 3.22
C THR A 206 -13.74 9.41 3.68
N ASP A 207 -13.72 10.71 3.92
CA ASP A 207 -14.83 11.43 4.54
C ASP A 207 -15.97 11.71 3.55
N CYS A 208 -15.73 11.57 2.24
CA CYS A 208 -16.64 12.07 1.21
C CYS A 208 -17.00 11.06 0.12
N ARG A 209 -16.25 9.95 -0.04
CA ARG A 209 -16.36 9.07 -1.21
C ARG A 209 -16.22 7.57 -0.84
N PRO A 210 -17.20 6.96 -0.12
CA PRO A 210 -17.14 5.54 0.25
C PRO A 210 -17.10 4.57 -0.94
N GLU A 211 -17.58 4.97 -2.11
CA GLU A 211 -17.56 4.18 -3.34
C GLU A 211 -16.14 3.82 -3.80
N TYR A 212 -15.13 4.68 -3.61
CA TYR A 212 -13.74 4.32 -3.94
C TYR A 212 -13.22 3.19 -3.05
N ARG A 213 -13.61 3.19 -1.78
CA ARG A 213 -13.25 2.12 -0.83
C ARG A 213 -13.94 0.82 -1.22
N ALA A 214 -15.23 0.88 -1.51
CA ALA A 214 -16.00 -0.28 -1.94
C ALA A 214 -15.45 -0.87 -3.24
N LEU A 215 -15.11 -0.04 -4.22
CA LEU A 215 -14.54 -0.47 -5.50
C LEU A 215 -13.18 -1.14 -5.31
N LEU A 216 -12.29 -0.51 -4.54
CA LEU A 216 -10.95 -1.05 -4.29
C LEU A 216 -10.98 -2.39 -3.55
N ILE A 217 -11.92 -2.59 -2.62
CA ILE A 217 -12.16 -3.89 -1.98
C ILE A 217 -12.44 -4.96 -3.05
N HIS A 218 -13.33 -4.67 -4.01
CA HIS A 218 -13.67 -5.62 -5.06
C HIS A 218 -12.50 -5.91 -6.00
N HIS A 219 -11.67 -4.91 -6.31
CA HIS A 219 -10.48 -5.12 -7.15
C HIS A 219 -9.47 -6.06 -6.48
N PHE A 220 -9.23 -5.89 -5.17
CA PHE A 220 -8.39 -6.82 -4.42
C PHE A 220 -9.04 -8.20 -4.29
N LEU A 221 -10.36 -8.29 -4.12
CA LEU A 221 -11.06 -9.58 -4.10
C LEU A 221 -10.90 -10.33 -5.43
N ALA A 222 -11.02 -9.64 -6.57
CA ALA A 222 -10.81 -10.23 -7.90
C ALA A 222 -9.36 -10.70 -8.10
N ALA A 223 -8.36 -9.86 -7.79
CA ALA A 223 -6.96 -10.23 -7.97
C ALA A 223 -6.55 -11.45 -7.12
N PHE A 224 -7.01 -11.52 -5.86
CA PHE A 224 -6.78 -12.69 -5.00
C PHE A 224 -7.67 -13.88 -5.37
N GLY A 225 -8.87 -13.63 -5.92
CA GLY A 225 -9.76 -14.63 -6.47
C GLY A 225 -9.14 -15.35 -7.68
N ALA A 226 -8.42 -14.62 -8.53
CA ALA A 226 -7.75 -15.16 -9.70
C ALA A 226 -6.70 -16.24 -9.35
N LEU A 227 -6.07 -16.14 -8.17
CA LEU A 227 -5.19 -17.20 -7.65
C LEU A 227 -5.94 -18.54 -7.44
N ARG A 228 -7.25 -18.47 -7.18
CA ARG A 228 -8.16 -19.61 -7.01
C ARG A 228 -8.92 -19.97 -8.30
N GLY A 229 -8.69 -19.27 -9.40
CA GLY A 229 -9.45 -19.44 -10.65
C GLY A 229 -10.80 -18.72 -10.67
N HIS A 230 -11.00 -17.72 -9.80
CA HIS A 230 -12.20 -16.88 -9.79
C HIS A 230 -11.88 -15.45 -10.20
N THR A 231 -12.18 -15.09 -11.43
CA THR A 231 -11.82 -13.78 -12.02
C THR A 231 -13.00 -12.82 -12.12
N ASP A 232 -14.23 -13.35 -12.11
CA ASP A 232 -15.43 -12.54 -12.36
C ASP A 232 -15.80 -11.65 -11.16
N LEU A 233 -15.89 -10.36 -11.44
CA LEU A 233 -16.54 -9.41 -10.52
C LEU A 233 -18.06 -9.54 -10.61
N PRO A 234 -18.78 -9.47 -9.49
CA PRO A 234 -20.23 -9.42 -9.53
C PRO A 234 -20.77 -8.19 -10.29
N GLU A 235 -21.91 -8.34 -10.95
CA GLU A 235 -22.54 -7.28 -11.75
C GLU A 235 -22.77 -5.97 -10.97
N TYR A 236 -22.99 -6.07 -9.66
CA TYR A 236 -23.21 -4.90 -8.80
C TYR A 236 -21.96 -4.02 -8.60
N VAL A 237 -20.78 -4.47 -9.03
CA VAL A 237 -19.54 -3.68 -8.96
C VAL A 237 -19.52 -2.55 -9.99
N GLU A 238 -20.14 -2.76 -11.17
CA GLU A 238 -20.21 -1.73 -12.21
C GLU A 238 -20.98 -0.47 -11.75
N PRO A 239 -22.16 -0.58 -11.10
CA PRO A 239 -22.80 0.58 -10.46
C PRO A 239 -21.91 1.32 -9.45
N ILE A 240 -21.09 0.62 -8.65
CA ILE A 240 -20.14 1.26 -7.71
C ILE A 240 -19.09 2.05 -8.48
N ARG A 241 -18.58 1.50 -9.58
CA ARG A 241 -17.66 2.18 -10.49
C ARG A 241 -18.29 3.44 -11.09
N GLN A 242 -19.54 3.38 -11.53
CA GLN A 242 -20.26 4.54 -12.07
C GLN A 242 -20.38 5.67 -11.04
N LEU A 243 -20.59 5.35 -9.76
CA LEU A 243 -20.56 6.36 -8.68
C LEU A 243 -19.19 7.03 -8.53
N CYS A 244 -18.10 6.30 -8.80
CA CYS A 244 -16.74 6.85 -8.75
C CYS A 244 -16.50 7.91 -9.85
N LEU A 245 -17.19 7.81 -10.99
CA LEU A 245 -17.13 8.77 -12.11
C LEU A 245 -17.96 10.04 -11.86
N GLN A 246 -18.93 9.98 -10.95
CA GLN A 246 -19.75 11.14 -10.65
C GLN A 246 -18.93 12.15 -9.86
N SER A 247 -19.01 13.42 -10.28
CA SER A 247 -18.47 14.55 -9.54
C SER A 247 -19.26 14.74 -8.25
N GLY A 248 -18.93 13.98 -7.21
CA GLY A 248 -19.44 14.23 -5.88
C GLY A 248 -18.95 15.59 -5.41
N GLY A 249 -19.86 16.51 -5.08
CA GLY A 249 -19.49 17.76 -4.42
C GLY A 249 -18.66 17.43 -3.18
N ARG A 250 -17.39 17.85 -3.15
CA ARG A 250 -16.53 17.69 -1.99
C ARG A 250 -17.25 18.34 -0.82
N LYS A 251 -17.82 17.55 0.09
CA LYS A 251 -18.26 18.11 1.37
C LYS A 251 -16.97 18.60 2.05
N PRO A 252 -16.88 19.88 2.44
CA PRO A 252 -15.72 20.33 3.18
C PRO A 252 -15.56 19.40 4.38
N LYS A 253 -14.31 18.97 4.65
CA LYS A 253 -13.99 18.30 5.92
C LYS A 253 -14.67 19.10 7.02
N PRO A 254 -15.45 18.48 7.92
CA PRO A 254 -16.00 19.21 9.03
C PRO A 254 -14.81 19.88 9.71
N THR A 255 -14.78 21.21 9.65
CA THR A 255 -13.86 21.99 10.45
C THR A 255 -14.14 21.52 11.86
N LEU A 256 -13.18 20.82 12.48
CA LEU A 256 -13.20 20.69 13.93
C LEU A 256 -13.31 22.13 14.40
N CYS A 257 -14.50 22.51 14.89
CA CYS A 257 -14.68 23.80 15.53
C CYS A 257 -13.52 23.90 16.49
N SER A 258 -12.64 24.89 16.26
CA SER A 258 -11.75 25.36 17.28
C SER A 258 -12.64 25.61 18.47
N VAL A 259 -12.60 24.72 19.45
CA VAL A 259 -13.17 25.00 20.75
C VAL A 259 -12.39 26.23 21.18
N ASN A 260 -13.06 27.38 21.17
CA ASN A 260 -12.57 28.57 21.84
C ASN A 260 -12.45 28.19 23.31
N SER A 261 -11.30 27.65 23.69
CA SER A 261 -10.89 27.56 25.08
C SER A 261 -10.49 28.96 25.52
N SER A 262 -11.49 29.82 25.70
CA SER A 262 -11.40 30.91 26.68
C SER A 262 -11.49 30.27 28.07
N ALA A 263 -10.43 29.55 28.45
CA ALA A 263 -10.19 29.19 29.83
C ALA A 263 -9.33 30.32 30.43
N PRO A 264 -9.72 30.90 31.58
CA PRO A 264 -8.87 31.86 32.27
C PRO A 264 -7.55 31.17 32.69
N PRO A 265 -6.42 31.90 32.69
CA PRO A 265 -5.12 31.33 33.02
C PRO A 265 -5.13 30.79 34.45
N LEU A 266 -4.56 29.59 34.60
CA LEU A 266 -4.31 28.97 35.89
C LEU A 266 -3.34 29.84 36.72
N PRO A 267 -3.55 29.97 38.04
CA PRO A 267 -2.63 30.71 38.90
C PRO A 267 -1.26 30.03 38.96
N GLU A 268 -0.19 30.84 38.96
CA GLU A 268 1.20 30.38 39.08
C GLU A 268 1.42 29.51 40.32
N PRO A 269 2.24 28.45 40.22
CA PRO A 269 2.58 27.63 41.37
C PRO A 269 3.46 28.40 42.35
N ALA A 270 3.07 28.36 43.63
CA ALA A 270 3.83 28.94 44.73
C ALA A 270 5.24 28.32 44.83
N PRO A 271 6.26 29.09 45.27
CA PRO A 271 7.62 28.61 45.39
C PRO A 271 7.73 27.47 46.41
N ALA A 272 8.47 26.42 46.02
CA ALA A 272 8.70 25.23 46.83
C ALA A 272 9.37 25.57 48.18
N GLN A 273 8.78 25.09 49.27
CA GLN A 273 9.41 25.11 50.59
C GLN A 273 10.59 24.12 50.64
N PRO A 274 11.72 24.47 51.27
CA PRO A 274 12.85 23.55 51.43
C PRO A 274 12.52 22.45 52.46
N CYS A 275 12.84 21.21 52.11
CA CYS A 275 12.72 20.04 52.98
C CYS A 275 13.65 20.14 54.20
N PRO A 276 13.24 19.64 55.39
CA PRO A 276 14.09 19.63 56.58
C PRO A 276 15.21 18.59 56.46
N ALA A 277 16.40 18.96 56.92
CA ALA A 277 17.59 18.13 56.93
C ALA A 277 17.48 16.94 57.90
N VAL A 278 17.88 15.75 57.43
CA VAL A 278 18.00 14.51 58.21
C VAL A 278 19.26 14.58 59.10
N PRO A 279 19.22 14.18 60.39
CA PRO A 279 20.40 14.19 61.25
C PRO A 279 21.37 13.05 60.91
N ARG A 280 22.66 13.39 60.81
CA ARG A 280 23.78 12.45 60.65
C ARG A 280 23.93 11.53 61.87
N GLN A 281 23.88 10.22 61.68
CA GLN A 281 24.40 9.26 62.65
C GLN A 281 25.92 9.12 62.52
N ARG A 282 26.59 9.12 63.68
CA ARG A 282 28.03 9.01 63.86
C ARG A 282 28.50 7.56 63.67
N ASN A 283 29.65 7.42 63.02
CA ASN A 283 30.41 6.19 62.90
C ASN A 283 30.80 5.60 64.27
N LEU A 284 30.75 4.28 64.38
CA LEU A 284 31.65 3.49 65.23
C LEU A 284 32.34 2.46 64.33
N VAL A 285 33.65 2.61 64.18
CA VAL A 285 34.57 1.62 63.63
C VAL A 285 35.60 1.36 64.73
N VAL A 286 35.85 0.07 64.98
CA VAL A 286 36.94 -0.47 65.81
C VAL A 286 38.27 -0.30 65.08
#